data_AF-A0A1S1YWN7-F1
#
_entry.id   AF-A0A1S1YWN7-F1
#
_cell.length_a   1.000
_cell.length_b   1.000
_cell.length_c   1.000
_cell.angle_alpha   90.00
_cell.angle_beta   90.00
_cell.angle_gamma   90.00
#
_symmetry.space_group_name_H-M   'P 1'
#
loop_
_entity.id
_entity.type
_entity.pdbx_description
1 polymer ?
#
loop_
_entity_poly.entity_id
_entity_poly.type
_entity_poly.pdbx_seq_one_letter_code
_entity_poly.pdbx_strand_id
1 'polypeptide(L)'
;MTEINKHREKNNLSTLEENNAYFEEAKRFAAELANNPMNREQLTKEEEENGYHKKRIQSVTGSTDMRGCTAYAAYNILDPIPDIVKVMANSCRSTLENRNANTFGGAVFQNSNTGDYFYVVFVGRLDK
;
A
#
# COMPACT_ATOMS: atom_id res chain seq x y z
N MET A 1 1.65 1.24 -9.38
CA MET A 1 1.73 -0.17 -9.84
C MET A 1 2.98 -0.45 -10.67
N THR A 2 3.21 0.27 -11.78
CA THR A 2 4.37 0.06 -12.67
C THR A 2 5.71 0.00 -11.94
N GLU A 3 6.01 0.97 -11.07
CA GLU A 3 7.28 0.99 -10.32
C GLU A 3 7.42 -0.17 -9.31
N ILE A 4 6.30 -0.64 -8.74
CA ILE A 4 6.30 -1.81 -7.85
C ILE A 4 6.59 -3.08 -8.66
N ASN A 5 5.98 -3.24 -9.83
CA ASN A 5 6.26 -4.38 -10.70
C ASN A 5 7.71 -4.36 -11.21
N LYS A 6 8.25 -3.19 -11.58
CA LYS A 6 9.69 -3.04 -11.90
C LYS A 6 10.59 -3.44 -10.73
N HIS A 7 10.24 -3.06 -9.49
CA HIS A 7 10.99 -3.48 -8.29
C HIS A 7 10.94 -5.00 -8.11
N ARG A 8 9.75 -5.61 -8.28
CA ARG A 8 9.56 -7.06 -8.15
C ARG A 8 10.35 -7.84 -9.20
N GLU A 9 10.31 -7.40 -10.46
CA GLU A 9 11.08 -8.00 -11.56
C GLU A 9 12.59 -7.96 -11.29
N LYS A 10 13.11 -6.81 -10.82
CA LYS A 10 14.53 -6.66 -10.42
C LYS A 10 14.95 -7.65 -9.31
N ASN A 11 13.99 -8.13 -8.52
CA ASN A 11 14.21 -9.09 -7.43
C ASN A 11 13.79 -10.53 -7.79
N ASN A 12 13.57 -10.83 -9.08
CA ASN A 12 13.12 -12.14 -9.57
C ASN A 12 11.80 -12.61 -8.92
N LEU A 13 10.84 -11.69 -8.80
CA LEU A 13 9.49 -11.95 -8.32
C LEU A 13 8.48 -11.78 -9.46
N SER A 14 7.38 -12.52 -9.40
CA SER A 14 6.24 -12.36 -10.31
C SER A 14 5.64 -10.96 -10.19
N THR A 15 5.15 -10.42 -11.30
CA THR A 15 4.37 -9.18 -11.29
C THR A 15 3.02 -9.41 -10.60
N LEU A 16 2.46 -8.31 -10.09
CA LEU A 16 1.13 -8.30 -9.47
C LEU A 16 0.10 -7.79 -10.46
N GLU A 17 -1.11 -8.32 -10.38
CA GLU A 17 -2.30 -7.85 -11.10
C GLU A 17 -3.11 -6.90 -10.21
N GLU A 18 -3.61 -5.80 -10.80
CA GLU A 18 -4.44 -4.85 -10.08
C GLU A 18 -5.80 -5.48 -9.73
N ASN A 19 -6.27 -5.20 -8.50
CA ASN A 19 -7.60 -5.57 -8.07
C ASN A 19 -8.35 -4.37 -7.50
N ASN A 20 -9.56 -4.15 -8.00
CA ASN A 20 -10.38 -2.99 -7.64
C ASN A 20 -10.73 -2.92 -6.15
N ALA A 21 -10.98 -4.06 -5.49
CA ALA A 21 -11.30 -4.06 -4.07
C ALA A 21 -10.09 -3.64 -3.22
N TYR A 22 -8.88 -4.04 -3.62
CA TYR A 22 -7.66 -3.61 -2.96
C TYR A 22 -7.41 -2.12 -3.18
N PHE A 23 -7.62 -1.64 -4.40
CA PHE A 23 -7.47 -0.23 -4.75
C PHE A 23 -8.42 0.65 -3.94
N GLU A 24 -9.70 0.29 -3.87
CA GLU A 24 -10.70 1.07 -3.12
C GLU A 24 -10.40 1.11 -1.63
N GLU A 25 -9.95 0.00 -1.03
CA GLU A 25 -9.54 -0.01 0.38
C GLU A 25 -8.24 0.75 0.63
N ALA A 26 -7.26 0.65 -0.27
CA ALA A 26 -6.05 1.48 -0.22
C ALA A 26 -6.38 2.97 -0.30
N LYS A 27 -7.32 3.35 -1.16
CA LYS A 27 -7.78 4.73 -1.33
C LYS A 27 -8.46 5.25 -0.07
N ARG A 28 -9.35 4.45 0.54
CA ARG A 28 -10.01 4.80 1.81
C ARG A 28 -8.98 5.07 2.90
N PHE A 29 -8.02 4.15 3.05
CA PHE A 29 -7.03 4.28 4.11
C PHE A 29 -6.06 5.44 3.86
N ALA A 30 -5.60 5.64 2.61
CA ALA A 30 -4.76 6.77 2.25
C ALA A 30 -5.45 8.12 2.52
N ALA A 31 -6.75 8.21 2.22
CA ALA A 31 -7.55 9.40 2.53
C ALA A 31 -7.70 9.61 4.04
N GLU A 32 -7.87 8.54 4.82
CA GLU A 32 -7.96 8.62 6.28
C GLU A 32 -6.64 9.12 6.91
N LEU A 33 -5.50 8.59 6.46
CA LEU A 33 -4.18 9.07 6.86
C LEU A 33 -3.97 10.54 6.47
N ALA A 34 -4.36 10.91 5.25
CA ALA A 34 -4.25 12.28 4.78
C ALA A 34 -5.15 13.24 5.57
N ASN A 35 -6.35 12.84 5.98
CA ASN A 35 -7.23 13.66 6.81
C ASN A 35 -6.74 13.77 8.26
N ASN A 36 -5.90 12.84 8.72
CA ASN A 36 -5.41 12.76 10.10
C ASN A 36 -3.87 12.66 10.16
N PRO A 37 -3.13 13.62 9.59
CA PRO A 37 -1.69 13.48 9.37
C PRO A 37 -0.90 13.33 10.69
N MET A 38 -1.37 13.95 11.77
CA MET A 38 -0.74 13.84 13.11
C MET A 38 -0.92 12.46 13.75
N ASN A 39 -1.96 11.72 13.38
CA ASN A 39 -2.28 10.40 13.94
C ASN A 39 -1.84 9.25 13.02
N ARG A 40 -1.12 9.54 11.93
CA ARG A 40 -0.77 8.54 10.90
C ARG A 40 -0.09 7.30 11.48
N GLU A 41 0.83 7.47 12.44
CA GLU A 41 1.60 6.36 13.01
C GLU A 41 0.70 5.46 13.85
N GLN A 42 -0.22 6.06 14.61
CA GLN A 42 -1.23 5.32 15.35
C GLN A 42 -2.16 4.56 14.41
N LEU A 43 -2.68 5.21 13.37
CA LEU A 43 -3.59 4.59 12.40
C LEU A 43 -2.93 3.44 11.62
N THR A 44 -1.68 3.61 11.20
CA THR A 44 -0.89 2.53 10.58
C THR A 44 -0.74 1.35 11.55
N LYS A 45 -0.38 1.62 12.80
CA LYS A 45 -0.22 0.58 13.82
C LYS A 45 -1.54 -0.14 14.11
N GLU A 46 -2.65 0.58 14.19
CA GLU A 46 -3.98 0.00 14.37
C GLU A 46 -4.37 -0.90 13.19
N GLU A 47 -4.03 -0.54 11.95
CA GLU A 47 -4.23 -1.42 10.78
C GLU A 47 -3.28 -2.64 10.79
N GLU A 48 -2.09 -2.51 11.34
CA GLU A 48 -1.18 -3.64 11.51
C GLU A 48 -1.69 -4.65 12.55
N GLU A 49 -2.18 -4.15 13.69
CA GLU A 49 -2.66 -4.97 14.81
C GLU A 49 -4.07 -5.51 14.58
N ASN A 50 -4.99 -4.67 14.09
CA ASN A 50 -6.41 -5.00 13.99
C ASN A 50 -6.83 -5.38 12.56
N GLY A 51 -6.12 -4.91 11.53
CA GLY A 51 -6.32 -5.30 10.13
C GLY A 51 -7.71 -5.01 9.59
N TYR A 52 -8.28 -3.84 9.86
CA TYR A 52 -9.64 -3.49 9.42
C TYR A 52 -9.77 -3.48 7.89
N HIS A 53 -8.86 -2.80 7.19
CA HIS A 53 -8.85 -2.76 5.73
C HIS A 53 -8.51 -4.13 5.15
N LYS A 54 -7.51 -4.83 5.71
CA LYS A 54 -7.17 -6.21 5.30
C LYS A 54 -8.40 -7.13 5.39
N LYS A 55 -9.12 -7.12 6.52
CA LYS A 55 -10.33 -7.93 6.73
C LYS A 55 -11.42 -7.60 5.71
N ARG A 56 -11.61 -6.31 5.38
CA ARG A 56 -12.57 -5.89 4.33
C ARG A 56 -12.19 -6.46 2.97
N ILE A 57 -10.93 -6.31 2.55
CA ILE A 57 -10.46 -6.86 1.27
C ILE A 57 -10.69 -8.38 1.25
N GLN A 58 -10.31 -9.09 2.31
CA GLN A 58 -10.47 -10.53 2.40
C GLN A 58 -11.94 -10.95 2.34
N SER A 59 -12.85 -10.22 2.99
CA SER A 59 -14.29 -10.53 2.96
C SER A 59 -14.92 -10.40 1.58
N VAL A 60 -14.40 -9.49 0.73
CA VAL A 60 -14.93 -9.24 -0.61
C VAL A 60 -14.28 -10.12 -1.67
N THR A 61 -12.99 -10.41 -1.52
CA THR A 61 -12.19 -11.05 -2.56
C THR A 61 -11.81 -12.51 -2.25
N GLY A 62 -11.98 -12.95 -1.00
CA GLY A 62 -11.51 -14.26 -0.55
C GLY A 62 -9.99 -14.37 -0.44
N SER A 63 -9.26 -13.24 -0.45
CA SER A 63 -7.81 -13.27 -0.50
C SER A 63 -7.14 -13.93 0.71
N THR A 64 -6.08 -14.68 0.41
CA THR A 64 -5.16 -15.26 1.38
C THR A 64 -3.82 -14.50 1.42
N ASP A 65 -3.06 -14.63 2.52
CA ASP A 65 -1.75 -13.99 2.73
C ASP A 65 -1.73 -12.47 2.45
N MET A 66 -2.75 -11.77 2.96
CA MET A 66 -2.93 -10.33 2.83
C MET A 66 -1.89 -9.55 3.62
N ARG A 67 -1.25 -8.57 2.98
CA ARG A 67 -0.28 -7.67 3.62
C ARG A 67 -0.54 -6.24 3.18
N GLY A 68 -0.35 -5.31 4.11
CA GLY A 68 -0.48 -3.88 3.87
C GLY A 68 0.85 -3.19 4.11
N CYS A 69 1.03 -2.03 3.49
CA CYS A 69 2.12 -1.13 3.79
C CYS A 69 1.70 0.31 3.53
N THR A 70 2.13 1.20 4.42
CA THR A 70 1.92 2.64 4.30
C THR A 70 3.27 3.34 4.14
N ALA A 71 3.32 4.42 3.37
CA ALA A 71 4.48 5.30 3.32
C ALA A 71 4.04 6.76 3.19
N TYR A 72 4.97 7.67 3.46
CA TYR A 72 4.70 9.10 3.53
C TYR A 72 5.82 9.88 2.83
N ALA A 73 5.45 10.92 2.10
CA ALA A 73 6.37 11.88 1.52
C ALA A 73 5.87 13.30 1.82
N ALA A 74 6.73 14.15 2.36
CA ALA A 74 6.40 15.56 2.56
C ALA A 74 6.30 16.29 1.21
N TYR A 75 5.53 17.38 1.16
CA TYR A 75 5.21 18.14 -0.05
C TYR A 75 6.42 18.64 -0.86
N ASN A 76 7.61 18.68 -0.26
CA ASN A 76 8.85 19.18 -0.86
C ASN A 76 9.59 18.16 -1.76
N ILE A 77 9.08 16.93 -1.91
CA ILE A 77 9.67 15.90 -2.76
C ILE A 77 9.04 15.94 -4.17
N LEU A 78 9.87 16.23 -5.18
CA LEU A 78 9.45 16.68 -6.52
C LEU A 78 9.09 15.55 -7.53
N ASP A 79 9.28 14.28 -7.17
CA ASP A 79 8.66 13.15 -7.87
C ASP A 79 8.65 11.92 -6.94
N PRO A 80 7.58 11.74 -6.14
CA PRO A 80 7.65 10.84 -5.00
C PRO A 80 7.55 9.36 -5.40
N ILE A 81 7.21 9.01 -6.64
CA ILE A 81 6.81 7.63 -6.97
C ILE A 81 8.01 6.64 -7.04
N PRO A 82 9.13 6.93 -7.72
CA PRO A 82 10.26 5.99 -7.72
C PRO A 82 10.91 5.85 -6.34
N ASP A 83 10.99 6.95 -5.59
CA ASP A 83 11.61 6.96 -4.27
C ASP A 83 10.70 6.37 -3.19
N ILE A 84 9.37 6.48 -3.31
CA ILE A 84 8.46 5.84 -2.36
C ILE A 84 8.51 4.32 -2.44
N VAL A 85 8.75 3.73 -3.61
CA VAL A 85 8.94 2.27 -3.71
C VAL A 85 10.18 1.84 -2.94
N LYS A 86 11.27 2.62 -2.96
CA LYS A 86 12.45 2.34 -2.12
C LYS A 86 12.13 2.50 -0.62
N VAL A 87 11.40 3.56 -0.24
CA VAL A 87 10.98 3.78 1.15
C VAL A 87 10.11 2.62 1.66
N MET A 88 9.13 2.19 0.87
CA MET A 88 8.32 1.01 1.17
C MET A 88 9.16 -0.26 1.20
N ALA A 89 10.06 -0.47 0.24
CA ALA A 89 10.93 -1.65 0.24
C ALA A 89 11.83 -1.70 1.50
N ASN A 90 12.22 -0.55 2.07
CA ASN A 90 12.98 -0.48 3.30
C ASN A 90 12.11 -0.73 4.55
N SER A 91 10.91 -0.16 4.61
CA SER A 91 10.03 -0.21 5.80
C SER A 91 9.18 -1.47 5.87
N CYS A 92 8.72 -1.98 4.73
CA CYS A 92 7.76 -3.07 4.62
C CYS A 92 8.15 -4.07 3.51
N ARG A 93 9.44 -4.38 3.43
CA ARG A 93 10.01 -5.34 2.46
C ARG A 93 9.19 -6.62 2.31
N SER A 94 8.78 -7.20 3.44
CA SER A 94 8.02 -8.44 3.53
C SER A 94 6.63 -8.37 2.88
N THR A 95 6.10 -7.16 2.67
CA THR A 95 4.89 -6.89 1.89
C THR A 95 5.24 -6.86 0.40
N LEU A 96 6.06 -5.90 -0.04
CA LEU A 96 6.34 -5.70 -1.48
C LEU A 96 7.01 -6.90 -2.15
N GLU A 97 7.83 -7.65 -1.40
CA GLU A 97 8.58 -8.80 -1.89
C GLU A 97 7.91 -10.14 -1.53
N ASN A 98 6.63 -10.12 -1.16
CA ASN A 98 5.90 -11.36 -0.91
C ASN A 98 5.84 -12.21 -2.20
N ARG A 99 6.44 -13.40 -2.15
CA ARG A 99 6.49 -14.39 -3.25
C ARG A 99 5.15 -15.03 -3.54
N ASN A 100 4.28 -15.13 -2.54
CA ASN A 100 2.97 -15.75 -2.68
C ASN A 100 1.92 -14.79 -3.25
N ALA A 101 2.21 -13.49 -3.27
CA ALA A 101 1.28 -12.49 -3.76
C ALA A 101 1.21 -12.49 -5.29
N ASN A 102 -0.01 -12.41 -5.80
CA ASN A 102 -0.31 -12.26 -7.24
C ASN A 102 -1.20 -11.05 -7.52
N THR A 103 -1.70 -10.37 -6.48
CA THR A 103 -2.59 -9.22 -6.65
C THR A 103 -2.15 -8.03 -5.80
N PHE A 104 -2.59 -6.85 -6.23
CA PHE A 104 -2.19 -5.55 -5.73
C PHE A 104 -3.36 -4.57 -5.76
N GLY A 105 -3.37 -3.66 -4.79
CA GLY A 105 -4.03 -2.37 -4.95
C GLY A 105 -3.31 -1.33 -4.11
N GLY A 106 -3.19 -0.14 -4.66
CA GLY A 106 -2.48 0.94 -3.98
C GLY A 106 -2.98 2.29 -4.43
N ALA A 107 -2.99 3.21 -3.48
CA ALA A 107 -3.47 4.55 -3.69
C ALA A 107 -2.49 5.56 -3.09
N VAL A 108 -2.51 6.76 -3.68
CA VAL A 108 -1.86 7.94 -3.15
C VAL A 108 -2.94 8.97 -2.89
N PHE A 109 -2.85 9.63 -1.73
CA PHE A 109 -3.72 10.75 -1.40
C PHE A 109 -2.86 11.92 -0.94
N GLN A 110 -3.15 13.12 -1.46
CA GLN A 110 -2.49 14.34 -1.03
C GLN A 110 -3.35 15.05 0.01
N ASN A 111 -2.77 15.41 1.15
CA ASN A 111 -3.44 16.32 2.08
C ASN A 111 -3.49 17.71 1.45
N SER A 112 -4.69 18.26 1.26
CA SER A 112 -4.90 19.56 0.59
C SER A 112 -4.38 20.75 1.38
N ASN A 113 -4.19 20.62 2.70
CA ASN A 113 -3.78 21.69 3.60
C ASN A 113 -2.25 21.77 3.71
N THR A 114 -1.57 20.62 3.74
CA THR A 114 -0.11 20.54 3.91
C THR A 114 0.64 20.24 2.61
N GLY A 115 -0.06 19.71 1.60
CA GLY A 115 0.53 19.25 0.35
C GLY A 115 1.24 17.90 0.45
N ASP A 116 1.22 17.25 1.63
CA ASP A 116 1.91 15.99 1.86
C ASP A 116 1.20 14.81 1.20
N TYR A 117 1.98 13.80 0.80
CA TYR A 117 1.49 12.61 0.12
C TYR A 117 1.52 11.40 1.03
N PHE A 118 0.40 10.67 1.05
CA PHE A 118 0.18 9.46 1.82
C PHE A 118 -0.05 8.31 0.86
N TYR A 119 0.75 7.26 1.00
CA TYR A 119 0.72 6.09 0.14
C TYR A 119 0.28 4.90 0.94
N VAL A 120 -0.65 4.14 0.40
CA VAL A 120 -1.08 2.86 0.95
C VAL A 120 -1.04 1.83 -0.17
N VAL A 121 -0.47 0.66 0.15
CA VAL A 121 -0.48 -0.50 -0.74
C VAL A 121 -0.94 -1.72 0.03
N PHE A 122 -1.78 -2.52 -0.61
CA PHE A 122 -2.13 -3.86 -0.19
C PHE A 122 -1.68 -4.84 -1.27
N VAL A 123 -1.13 -5.97 -0.82
CA VAL A 123 -0.79 -7.11 -1.68
C VAL A 123 -1.36 -8.36 -1.05
N GLY A 124 -1.72 -9.33 -1.88
CA GLY A 124 -2.21 -10.60 -1.39
C GLY A 124 -2.24 -11.64 -2.49
N ARG A 125 -2.87 -12.76 -2.17
CA ARG A 125 -3.07 -13.86 -3.09
C ARG A 125 -4.56 -14.07 -3.31
N LEU A 126 -4.94 -14.19 -4.58
CA LEU A 126 -6.24 -14.71 -5.00
C LEU A 126 -6.00 -16.08 -5.63
N ASP A 127 -6.73 -17.09 -5.16
CA ASP A 127 -6.75 -18.37 -5.83
C ASP A 127 -7.61 -18.22 -7.09
N LYS A 128 -6.97 -18.36 -8.26
CA LYS A 128 -7.61 -18.24 -9.58
C LYS A 128 -8.43 -19.48 -9.90
#